data_AF-A0A811ZNM2-F1
#
_entry.id   AF-A0A811ZNM2-F1
#
_cell.length_a   1.000
_cell.length_b   1.000
_cell.length_c   1.000
_cell.angle_alpha   90.00
_cell.angle_beta   90.00
_cell.angle_gamma   90.00
#
_symmetry.space_group_name_H-M   'P 1'
#
loop_
_entity.id
_entity.type
_entity.pdbx_description
1 polymer ?
#
loop_
_entity_poly.entity_id
_entity_poly.type
_entity_poly.pdbx_seq_one_letter_code
_entity_poly.pdbx_strand_id
1 'polypeptide(L)'
;MPSQNVSLRLQGLREKDSGSYRCSVNVQDHEGKNRSHGSKTLELSVLVPPAPPSCHLLGVPRVGTNVTLSCQSPRSKPAAQY
;
A
#
# COMPACT_ATOMS: atom_id res chain seq x y z
N MET A 1 -19.32 22.88 17.85
CA MET A 1 -18.11 22.09 17.57
C MET A 1 -17.40 22.73 16.39
N PRO A 2 -16.07 22.97 16.43
CA PRO A 2 -15.40 23.61 15.31
C PRO A 2 -15.50 22.69 14.09
N SER A 3 -16.18 23.16 13.04
CA SER A 3 -16.48 22.41 11.81
C SER A 3 -15.42 22.65 10.73
N GLN A 4 -14.14 22.68 11.11
CA GLN A 4 -13.05 22.88 10.16
C GLN A 4 -12.62 21.54 9.56
N ASN A 5 -12.41 21.53 8.24
CA ASN A 5 -11.94 20.35 7.52
C ASN A 5 -10.43 20.16 7.76
N VAL A 6 -10.08 19.11 8.49
CA VAL A 6 -8.69 18.72 8.78
C VAL A 6 -8.35 17.47 7.96
N SER A 7 -8.33 17.60 6.63
CA SER A 7 -8.00 16.50 5.72
C SER A 7 -6.52 16.48 5.35
N LEU A 8 -5.94 15.28 5.31
CA LEU A 8 -4.61 15.03 4.77
C LEU A 8 -4.73 14.56 3.32
N ARG A 9 -4.08 15.27 2.39
CA ARG A 9 -4.04 14.89 0.96
C ARG A 9 -2.62 14.51 0.58
N LEU A 10 -2.45 13.28 0.10
CA LEU A 10 -1.20 12.75 -0.42
C LEU A 10 -1.32 12.68 -1.95
N GLN A 11 -0.36 13.27 -2.68
CA GLN A 11 -0.29 13.21 -4.14
C GLN A 11 1.03 12.54 -4.55
N GLY A 12 1.00 11.75 -5.63
CA GLY A 12 2.18 11.02 -6.09
C GLY A 12 2.65 9.95 -5.10
N LEU A 13 1.71 9.10 -4.65
CA LEU A 13 1.99 8.02 -3.70
C LEU A 13 3.10 7.10 -4.22
N ARG A 14 4.02 6.74 -3.34
CA ARG A 14 5.08 5.77 -3.55
C ARG A 14 4.86 4.59 -2.62
N GLU A 15 5.42 3.43 -2.98
CA GLU A 15 5.27 2.19 -2.19
C GLU A 15 5.60 2.39 -0.70
N LYS A 16 6.64 3.18 -0.41
CA LYS A 16 7.11 3.52 0.94
C LYS A 16 6.15 4.37 1.77
N ASP A 17 5.15 4.97 1.13
CA ASP A 17 4.14 5.77 1.82
C ASP A 17 3.04 4.86 2.43
N SER A 18 3.09 3.54 2.16
CA SER A 18 2.22 2.57 2.84
C SER A 18 2.50 2.53 4.35
N GLY A 19 1.45 2.46 5.16
CA GLY A 19 1.58 2.29 6.60
C GLY A 19 0.42 2.90 7.39
N SER A 20 0.63 3.03 8.69
CA SER A 20 -0.37 3.50 9.64
C SER A 20 -0.40 5.02 9.76
N TYR A 21 -1.54 5.63 9.47
CA TYR A 21 -1.79 7.06 9.60
C TYR A 21 -2.73 7.33 10.76
N ARG A 22 -2.39 8.29 11.62
CA ARG A 22 -3.17 8.64 12.81
C ARG A 22 -3.61 10.09 12.75
N CYS A 23 -4.92 10.31 12.89
CA CYS A 23 -5.50 11.62 13.17
C CYS A 23 -5.73 11.76 14.68
N SER A 24 -5.36 12.89 15.27
CA SER A 24 -5.58 13.21 16.69
C SER A 24 -6.09 14.64 16.82
N VAL A 25 -7.19 14.83 17.55
CA VAL A 25 -7.81 16.12 17.81
C VAL A 25 -7.79 16.37 19.31
N ASN A 26 -7.20 17.50 19.69
CA ASN A 26 -7.16 17.98 21.06
C ASN A 26 -8.10 19.19 21.20
N VAL A 27 -9.06 19.12 22.12
CA VAL A 27 -9.96 20.23 22.43
C VAL A 27 -9.58 20.79 23.80
N GLN A 28 -9.15 22.06 23.84
CA GLN A 28 -8.82 22.79 25.06
C GLN A 28 -9.94 23.77 25.43
N ASP A 29 -10.13 24.00 26.74
CA ASP A 29 -10.95 25.09 27.28
C ASP A 29 -10.22 26.45 27.22
N HIS A 30 -10.95 27.54 27.44
CA HIS A 30 -10.45 28.90 27.61
C HIS A 30 -9.39 29.03 28.73
N GLU A 31 -9.44 28.15 29.75
CA GLU A 31 -8.42 28.06 30.82
C GLU A 31 -7.21 27.16 30.44
N GLY A 32 -7.12 26.68 29.20
CA GLY A 32 -6.03 25.82 28.72
C GLY A 32 -6.14 24.35 29.18
N LYS A 33 -7.23 23.97 29.85
CA LYS A 33 -7.45 22.59 30.32
C LYS A 33 -7.97 21.72 29.18
N ASN A 34 -7.33 20.56 28.97
CA ASN A 34 -7.77 19.57 27.97
C ASN A 34 -9.16 19.03 28.32
N ARG A 35 -10.16 19.32 27.48
CA ARG A 35 -11.55 18.87 27.65
C ARG A 35 -11.83 17.51 26.99
N SER A 36 -11.24 17.25 25.83
CA SER A 36 -11.45 16.00 25.09
C SER A 36 -10.31 15.73 24.12
N HIS A 37 -9.95 14.46 23.97
CA HIS A 37 -8.98 13.95 23.00
C HIS A 37 -9.63 12.82 22.20
N GLY A 38 -9.63 12.95 20.87
CA GLY A 38 -10.09 11.91 19.96
C GLY A 38 -8.97 11.54 19.01
N SER A 39 -8.72 10.24 18.82
CA SER A 39 -7.77 9.76 17.81
C SER A 39 -8.35 8.60 17.01
N LYS A 40 -8.04 8.59 15.71
CA LYS A 40 -8.39 7.50 14.80
C LYS A 40 -7.21 7.14 13.92
N THR A 41 -6.96 5.85 13.79
CA THR A 41 -5.90 5.29 12.94
C THR A 41 -6.51 4.66 11.69
N LEU A 42 -5.81 4.77 10.56
CA LEU A 42 -6.16 4.17 9.28
C LEU A 42 -4.90 3.59 8.61
N GLU A 43 -5.02 2.46 7.94
CA GLU A 43 -3.94 1.85 7.18
C GLU A 43 -4.02 2.26 5.71
N LEU A 44 -2.92 2.79 5.18
CA LEU A 44 -2.78 3.09 3.77
C LEU A 44 -1.97 1.98 3.09
N SER A 45 -2.56 1.30 2.11
CA SER A 45 -1.85 0.35 1.26
C SER A 45 -1.66 0.93 -0.13
N VAL A 46 -0.40 1.18 -0.50
CA VAL A 46 -0.06 1.62 -1.85
C VAL A 46 0.21 0.40 -2.72
N LEU A 47 -0.54 0.31 -3.82
CA LEU A 47 -0.43 -0.76 -4.80
C LEU A 47 0.65 -0.45 -5.85
N VAL A 48 1.36 -1.47 -6.28
CA VAL A 48 2.40 -1.37 -7.32
C VAL A 48 1.99 -2.26 -8.48
N PRO A 49 1.80 -1.71 -9.70
CA PRO A 49 1.43 -2.51 -10.86
C PRO A 49 2.52 -3.54 -11.18
N PRO A 50 2.15 -4.71 -11.70
CA PRO A 50 3.14 -5.71 -12.11
C PRO A 50 4.04 -5.17 -13.22
N ALA A 51 5.36 -5.33 -13.02
CA ALA A 51 6.32 -5.17 -14.10
C ALA A 51 6.09 -6.23 -15.19
N PRO A 52 6.62 -6.04 -16.42
CA PRO A 52 6.59 -7.08 -17.44
C PRO A 52 7.14 -8.41 -16.89
N PRO A 53 6.42 -9.54 -17.06
CA PRO A 53 6.87 -10.81 -16.52
C PRO A 53 8.10 -11.32 -17.26
N SER A 54 9.00 -11.95 -16.51
CA SER A 54 10.10 -12.75 -17.06
C SER A 54 9.69 -14.21 -17.03
N CYS A 55 9.80 -14.88 -18.18
CA CYS A 55 9.52 -16.31 -18.30
C CYS A 55 10.82 -17.10 -18.45
N HIS A 56 10.91 -18.21 -17.72
CA HIS A 56 12.03 -19.12 -17.72
C HIS A 56 11.55 -20.53 -18.07
N LEU A 57 12.23 -21.14 -19.03
CA LEU A 57 12.01 -22.53 -19.40
C LEU A 57 12.99 -23.41 -18.63
N LEU A 58 12.47 -24.40 -17.93
CA LEU A 58 13.23 -25.47 -17.31
C LEU A 58 13.08 -26.74 -18.16
N GLY A 59 14.22 -27.31 -18.55
CA GLY A 59 14.30 -28.44 -19.49
C GLY A 59 14.69 -28.01 -20.90
N VAL A 60 14.85 -28.98 -21.80
CA VAL A 60 15.22 -28.74 -23.20
C VAL A 60 14.02 -29.10 -24.07
N PRO A 61 13.50 -28.17 -24.89
CA PRO A 61 12.30 -28.40 -25.68
C PRO A 61 12.60 -29.36 -26.84
N ARG A 62 12.32 -30.65 -26.62
CA ARG A 62 12.40 -31.71 -27.64
C ARG A 62 11.08 -32.45 -27.72
N VAL A 63 10.76 -32.98 -28.91
CA VAL A 63 9.54 -33.77 -29.12
C VAL A 63 9.50 -34.95 -28.13
N GLY A 64 8.38 -35.14 -27.46
CA GLY A 64 8.18 -36.21 -26.47
C GLY A 64 8.79 -35.96 -25.10
N THR A 65 9.35 -34.76 -24.83
CA THR A 65 9.92 -34.42 -23.52
C THR A 65 9.03 -33.48 -22.71
N ASN A 66 9.10 -33.61 -21.39
CA ASN A 66 8.44 -32.69 -20.46
C ASN A 66 9.33 -31.48 -20.18
N VAL A 67 8.71 -30.30 -20.19
CA VAL A 67 9.35 -29.03 -19.83
C VAL A 67 8.46 -28.26 -18.88
N THR A 68 9.04 -27.36 -18.10
CA THR A 68 8.29 -26.46 -17.21
C THR A 68 8.55 -25.02 -17.61
N LEU A 69 7.49 -24.27 -17.89
CA LEU A 69 7.56 -22.83 -18.10
C LEU A 69 7.12 -22.13 -16.82
N SER A 70 7.99 -21.28 -16.27
CA SER A 70 7.69 -20.47 -15.10
C SER A 70 7.74 -19.00 -15.47
N CYS A 71 6.65 -18.26 -15.24
CA CYS A 71 6.58 -16.83 -15.49
C CYS A 71 6.29 -16.09 -14.19
N GLN A 72 7.04 -15.03 -13.93
CA GLN A 72 6.89 -14.22 -12.73
C GLN A 72 7.23 -12.76 -13.01
N SER A 73 6.54 -11.85 -12.32
CA SER A 73 6.83 -10.42 -12.40
C SER A 73 7.80 -10.03 -11.30
N PRO A 74 8.94 -9.41 -11.63
CA PRO A 74 9.99 -9.11 -10.64
C PRO A 74 9.54 -8.08 -9.60
N ARG A 75 8.55 -7.25 -9.92
CA ARG A 75 7.98 -6.24 -9.02
C ARG A 75 6.47 -6.14 -9.21
N SER A 76 5.71 -6.38 -8.14
CA SER A 76 4.26 -6.20 -8.08
C SER A 76 3.82 -6.17 -6.62
N LYS A 77 2.85 -5.33 -6.26
CA LYS A 77 2.23 -5.31 -4.93
C LYS A 77 0.71 -5.14 -5.06
N PRO A 78 -0.10 -6.16 -4.74
CA PRO A 78 0.30 -7.51 -4.29
C PRO A 78 1.00 -8.32 -5.40
N ALA A 79 1.49 -9.51 -5.06
CA ALA A 79 2.08 -10.43 -6.03
C ALA A 79 1.09 -10.70 -7.18
N ALA A 80 1.55 -10.51 -8.42
CA ALA A 80 0.75 -10.79 -9.61
C ALA A 80 0.47 -12.30 -9.74
N GLN A 81 -0.75 -12.64 -10.15
CA GLN A 81 -1.15 -14.00 -10.51
C GLN A 81 -1.34 -14.05 -12.04
N TYR A 82 -0.77 -15.08 -12.68
CA TYR A 82 -0.77 -15.30 -14.12
C TYR A 82 -1.33 -16.68 -14.45
#